data_AF-A0A126NUP2-F1
#
_entry.id   AF-A0A126NUP2-F1
#
_cell.length_a   1.000
_cell.length_b   1.000
_cell.length_c   1.000
_cell.angle_alpha   90.00
_cell.angle_beta   90.00
_cell.angle_gamma   90.00
#
_symmetry.space_group_name_H-M   'P 1'
#
loop_
_entity.id
_entity.type
_entity.pdbx_description
1 polymer ?
#
loop_
_entity_poly.entity_id
_entity_poly.type
_entity_poly.pdbx_seq_one_letter_code
_entity_poly.pdbx_strand_id
1 'polypeptide(L)'
;MMRFAVLLVGLSSFACLGAPASAQTPASQASVTTAATPDEPVPRAARAKARQECLADNVALSGDDLRPAMRDCIQSKFPGVQLYARDGLTRDGKPTATTARAACKEDVDGRNLTGSARTAALVACFNAKRPDLAQRAECRKEAREKGLDGALLRQAVDGCAREGRS
;
A
#
# COMPACT_ATOMS: atom_id res chain seq x y z
N MET A 1 -31.53 -3.77 -58.29
CA MET A 1 -31.78 -5.01 -59.06
C MET A 1 -30.75 -6.04 -58.62
N MET A 2 -31.18 -7.31 -58.57
CA MET A 2 -30.42 -8.55 -58.38
C MET A 2 -29.82 -8.91 -57.01
N ARG A 3 -30.55 -9.83 -56.37
CA ARG A 3 -30.18 -10.87 -55.40
C ARG A 3 -28.99 -11.71 -55.89
N PHE A 4 -28.19 -12.26 -54.98
CA PHE A 4 -27.72 -13.65 -55.07
C PHE A 4 -27.47 -14.24 -53.68
N ALA A 5 -28.23 -15.28 -53.36
CA ALA A 5 -27.95 -16.25 -52.31
C ALA A 5 -27.16 -17.40 -52.92
N VAL A 6 -26.21 -17.97 -52.19
CA VAL A 6 -25.60 -19.28 -52.51
C VAL A 6 -25.68 -20.17 -51.28
N LEU A 7 -26.07 -21.41 -51.57
CA LEU A 7 -26.47 -22.53 -50.71
C LEU A 7 -25.34 -23.55 -50.51
N LEU A 8 -25.64 -24.53 -49.64
CA LEU A 8 -25.13 -25.93 -49.56
C LEU A 8 -23.86 -26.17 -48.72
N VAL A 9 -23.98 -26.82 -47.55
CA VAL A 9 -24.14 -28.28 -47.28
C VAL A 9 -22.81 -29.02 -47.38
N GLY A 10 -22.35 -29.56 -46.25
CA GLY A 10 -21.20 -30.46 -46.14
C GLY A 10 -21.30 -31.31 -44.88
N LEU A 11 -22.14 -32.34 -44.94
CA LEU A 11 -22.28 -33.42 -43.97
C LEU A 11 -21.15 -34.44 -44.23
N SER A 12 -20.30 -34.74 -43.26
CA SER A 12 -19.40 -35.90 -43.32
C SER A 12 -19.08 -36.40 -41.91
N SER A 13 -19.68 -37.54 -41.59
CA SER A 13 -19.51 -38.33 -40.37
C SER A 13 -18.10 -38.91 -40.28
N PHE A 14 -17.51 -38.94 -39.08
CA PHE A 14 -16.57 -40.00 -38.72
C PHE A 14 -16.82 -40.47 -37.28
N ALA A 15 -16.93 -41.78 -37.15
CA ALA A 15 -17.35 -42.52 -35.98
C ALA A 15 -16.20 -42.79 -34.99
N CYS A 16 -16.62 -43.11 -33.75
CA CYS A 16 -15.85 -43.37 -32.53
C CYS A 16 -14.67 -44.34 -32.64
N LEU A 17 -13.62 -44.08 -31.85
CA LEU A 17 -12.87 -45.09 -31.09
C LEU A 17 -12.29 -44.45 -29.82
N GLY A 18 -12.32 -45.22 -28.73
CA GLY A 18 -12.22 -44.74 -27.36
C GLY A 18 -10.82 -44.77 -26.73
N ALA A 19 -10.79 -44.10 -25.57
CA ALA A 19 -9.89 -44.21 -24.41
C ALA A 19 -8.50 -43.53 -24.47
N PRO A 20 -7.92 -43.09 -23.33
CA PRO A 20 -8.45 -43.15 -21.95
C PRO A 20 -8.72 -41.77 -21.33
N ALA A 21 -9.66 -41.76 -20.38
CA ALA A 21 -9.82 -40.70 -19.42
C ALA A 21 -8.59 -40.61 -18.53
N SER A 22 -7.70 -39.65 -18.78
CA SER A 22 -6.78 -39.16 -17.77
C SER A 22 -7.61 -38.34 -16.79
N ALA A 23 -7.88 -38.91 -15.62
CA ALA A 23 -8.41 -38.20 -14.48
C ALA A 23 -7.50 -37.00 -14.18
N GLN A 24 -7.91 -35.81 -14.61
CA GLN A 24 -7.34 -34.57 -14.12
C GLN A 24 -7.95 -34.35 -12.74
N THR A 25 -7.23 -34.84 -11.74
CA THR A 25 -7.37 -34.39 -10.35
C THR A 25 -7.44 -32.87 -10.38
N PRO A 26 -8.46 -32.21 -9.80
CA PRO A 26 -8.42 -30.78 -9.65
C PRO A 26 -7.21 -30.47 -8.78
N ALA A 27 -6.18 -29.86 -9.39
CA ALA A 27 -5.10 -29.25 -8.67
C ALA A 27 -5.74 -28.18 -7.80
N SER A 28 -5.94 -28.55 -6.53
CA SER A 28 -6.38 -27.67 -5.48
C SER A 28 -5.50 -26.43 -5.56
N GLN A 29 -6.08 -25.32 -6.01
CA GLN A 29 -5.40 -24.04 -6.04
C GLN A 29 -4.98 -23.79 -4.60
N ALA A 30 -3.69 -23.96 -4.33
CA ALA A 30 -3.06 -23.57 -3.09
C ALA A 30 -3.34 -22.07 -2.95
N SER A 31 -4.42 -21.78 -2.23
CA SER A 31 -4.72 -20.46 -1.75
C SER A 31 -3.48 -20.06 -0.99
N VAL A 32 -2.77 -19.06 -1.50
CA VAL A 32 -1.76 -18.35 -0.72
C VAL A 32 -2.53 -17.60 0.35
N THR A 33 -3.00 -18.36 1.34
CA THR A 33 -3.49 -17.84 2.60
C THR A 33 -2.25 -17.29 3.26
N THR A 34 -1.96 -16.04 2.99
CA THR A 34 -1.08 -15.25 3.85
C THR A 34 -1.77 -15.31 5.20
N ALA A 35 -1.26 -16.17 6.09
CA ALA A 35 -1.82 -16.39 7.41
C ALA A 35 -2.06 -15.01 8.03
N ALA A 36 -3.34 -14.72 8.30
CA ALA A 36 -3.69 -13.57 9.11
C ALA A 36 -2.94 -13.75 10.43
N THR A 37 -1.98 -12.87 10.70
CA THR A 37 -1.40 -12.78 12.04
C THR A 37 -2.56 -12.53 13.00
N PRO A 38 -2.74 -13.34 14.05
CA PRO A 38 -3.85 -13.21 15.01
C PRO A 38 -3.93 -11.84 15.71
N ASP A 39 -2.94 -10.99 15.49
CA ASP A 39 -2.72 -9.71 16.18
C ASP A 39 -2.98 -8.49 15.28
N GLU A 40 -3.58 -8.66 14.08
CA GLU A 40 -3.96 -7.51 13.24
C GLU A 40 -5.32 -6.93 13.72
N PRO A 41 -5.36 -5.70 14.29
CA PRO A 41 -6.57 -5.18 14.96
C PRO A 41 -7.80 -5.04 14.04
N VAL A 42 -7.58 -5.03 12.72
CA VAL A 42 -8.63 -5.02 11.70
C VAL A 42 -8.19 -5.93 10.54
N PRO A 43 -8.90 -7.03 10.26
CA PRO A 43 -8.59 -7.90 9.12
C PRO A 43 -8.58 -7.13 7.78
N ARG A 44 -7.62 -7.47 6.91
CA ARG A 44 -7.48 -6.81 5.59
C ARG A 44 -8.77 -6.84 4.76
N ALA A 45 -9.48 -7.97 4.78
CA ALA A 45 -10.75 -8.13 4.08
C ALA A 45 -11.82 -7.15 4.62
N ALA A 46 -11.92 -7.00 5.94
CA ALA A 46 -12.84 -6.05 6.57
C ALA A 46 -12.48 -4.60 6.18
N ARG A 47 -11.19 -4.27 6.16
CA ARG A 47 -10.72 -2.95 5.73
C ARG A 47 -10.99 -2.68 4.24
N ALA A 48 -10.88 -3.70 3.39
CA ALA A 48 -11.19 -3.59 1.96
C ALA A 48 -12.70 -3.36 1.73
N LYS A 49 -13.55 -4.10 2.44
CA LYS A 49 -15.01 -3.90 2.40
C LYS A 49 -15.40 -2.50 2.86
N ALA A 50 -14.84 -2.04 3.99
CA ALA A 50 -15.09 -0.69 4.50
C ALA A 50 -14.70 0.41 3.50
N ARG A 51 -13.61 0.22 2.73
CA ARG A 51 -13.23 1.15 1.65
C ARG A 51 -14.27 1.20 0.54
N GLN A 52 -14.82 0.05 0.12
CA GLN A 52 -15.85 -0.01 -0.90
C GLN A 52 -17.13 0.69 -0.44
N GLU A 53 -17.58 0.41 0.78
CA GLU A 53 -18.75 1.06 1.37
C GLU A 53 -18.54 2.58 1.47
N CYS A 54 -17.42 3.03 2.02
CA CYS A 54 -17.14 4.46 2.14
C CYS A 54 -17.00 5.17 0.78
N LEU A 55 -16.52 4.48 -0.26
CA LEU A 55 -16.49 5.04 -1.62
C LEU A 55 -17.91 5.20 -2.18
N ALA A 56 -18.78 4.23 -1.94
CA ALA A 56 -20.18 4.33 -2.33
C ALA A 56 -20.90 5.48 -1.60
N ASP A 57 -20.64 5.63 -0.29
CA ASP A 57 -21.22 6.69 0.54
C ASP A 57 -20.73 8.11 0.14
N ASN A 58 -19.55 8.21 -0.48
CA ASN A 58 -18.92 9.48 -0.85
C ASN A 58 -18.80 9.67 -2.37
N VAL A 59 -19.63 9.00 -3.16
CA VAL A 59 -19.57 9.01 -4.63
C VAL A 59 -19.70 10.41 -5.26
N ALA A 60 -20.33 11.35 -4.56
CA ALA A 60 -20.50 12.73 -5.00
C ALA A 60 -19.28 13.62 -4.72
N LEU A 61 -18.33 13.17 -3.90
CA LEU A 61 -17.11 13.93 -3.57
C LEU A 61 -15.99 13.59 -4.55
N SER A 62 -15.14 14.59 -4.81
CA SER A 62 -13.93 14.40 -5.61
C SER A 62 -12.79 15.29 -5.09
N GLY A 63 -11.59 15.10 -5.62
CA GLY A 63 -10.44 15.96 -5.30
C GLY A 63 -10.12 16.02 -3.80
N ASP A 64 -10.00 17.24 -3.29
CA ASP A 64 -9.56 17.52 -1.91
C ASP A 64 -10.61 17.16 -0.85
N ASP A 65 -11.89 17.06 -1.21
CA ASP A 65 -12.98 16.73 -0.28
C ASP A 65 -13.13 15.22 -0.07
N LEU A 66 -12.84 14.42 -1.10
CA LEU A 66 -13.01 12.96 -1.04
C LEU A 66 -12.03 12.32 -0.04
N ARG A 67 -10.78 12.79 0.00
CA ARG A 67 -9.74 12.22 0.89
C ARG A 67 -10.07 12.32 2.38
N PRO A 68 -10.42 13.50 2.94
CA PRO A 68 -10.80 13.61 4.34
C PRO A 68 -12.09 12.83 4.63
N ALA A 69 -13.10 12.91 3.78
CA ALA A 69 -14.36 12.18 3.98
C ALA A 69 -14.16 10.65 4.00
N MET A 70 -13.33 10.11 3.09
CA MET A 70 -12.91 8.71 3.09
C MET A 70 -12.21 8.31 4.39
N ARG A 71 -11.30 9.16 4.89
CA ARG A 71 -10.55 8.90 6.12
C ARG A 71 -11.49 8.83 7.32
N ASP A 72 -12.42 9.77 7.41
CA ASP A 72 -13.35 9.88 8.53
C ASP A 72 -14.37 8.73 8.50
N CYS A 73 -14.90 8.38 7.32
CA CYS A 73 -15.77 7.21 7.15
C CYS A 73 -15.07 5.89 7.50
N ILE A 74 -13.83 5.68 7.06
CA ILE A 74 -13.11 4.45 7.40
C ILE A 74 -12.79 4.41 8.90
N GLN A 75 -12.41 5.53 9.51
CA GLN A 75 -12.14 5.59 10.93
C GLN A 75 -13.40 5.34 11.79
N SER A 76 -14.58 5.80 11.35
CA SER A 76 -15.84 5.58 12.07
C SER A 76 -16.29 4.12 12.06
N LYS A 77 -15.95 3.36 11.00
CA LYS A 77 -16.21 1.91 10.92
C LYS A 77 -15.33 1.07 11.86
N PHE A 78 -14.24 1.64 12.39
CA PHE A 78 -13.31 0.96 13.31
C PHE A 78 -12.95 1.86 14.51
N PRO A 79 -13.91 2.18 15.40
CA PRO A 79 -13.72 3.18 16.45
C PRO A 79 -12.69 2.77 17.52
N GLY A 80 -12.40 1.48 17.67
CA GLY A 80 -11.40 0.96 18.61
C GLY A 80 -9.97 0.90 18.07
N VAL A 81 -9.74 1.30 16.81
CA VAL A 81 -8.41 1.21 16.18
C VAL A 81 -8.05 2.53 15.52
N GLN A 82 -6.93 3.10 15.93
CA GLN A 82 -6.36 4.28 15.27
C GLN A 82 -5.77 3.88 13.91
N LEU A 83 -6.55 4.03 12.83
CA LEU A 83 -6.14 3.61 11.47
C LEU A 83 -5.29 4.67 10.77
N TYR A 84 -5.55 5.93 11.08
CA TYR A 84 -4.87 7.07 10.52
C TYR A 84 -4.23 7.89 11.62
N ALA A 85 -3.19 8.63 11.25
CA ALA A 85 -2.63 9.63 12.13
C ALA A 85 -3.70 10.66 12.48
N ARG A 86 -3.80 11.00 13.76
CA ARG A 86 -4.74 11.98 14.31
C ARG A 86 -3.94 12.96 15.15
N ASP A 87 -4.32 14.24 15.10
CA ASP A 87 -3.65 15.32 15.82
C ASP A 87 -2.13 15.40 15.54
N GLY A 88 -1.72 14.98 14.34
CA GLY A 88 -0.32 14.96 13.93
C GLY A 88 0.52 13.82 14.50
N LEU A 89 -0.08 12.82 15.16
CA LEU A 89 0.61 11.66 15.73
C LEU A 89 0.27 10.37 14.97
N THR A 90 1.26 9.49 14.81
CA THR A 90 1.06 8.12 14.34
C THR A 90 0.42 7.27 15.43
N ARG A 91 -0.02 6.06 15.07
CA ARG A 91 -0.56 5.08 16.03
C ARG A 91 0.39 4.82 17.20
N ASP A 92 1.70 4.85 16.96
CA ASP A 92 2.73 4.58 17.96
C ASP A 92 3.10 5.85 18.77
N GLY A 93 2.28 6.91 18.72
CA GLY A 93 2.46 8.17 19.46
C GLY A 93 3.57 9.08 18.93
N LYS A 94 4.28 8.69 17.86
CA LYS A 94 5.34 9.51 17.26
C LYS A 94 4.73 10.59 16.35
N PRO A 95 5.34 11.78 16.22
CA PRO A 95 4.84 12.78 15.28
C PRO A 95 4.88 12.25 13.85
N THR A 96 3.89 12.58 13.02
CA THR A 96 3.96 12.26 11.58
C THR A 96 5.14 12.95 10.93
N ALA A 97 5.58 12.48 9.76
CA ALA A 97 6.67 13.15 9.03
C ALA A 97 6.32 14.61 8.72
N THR A 98 5.05 14.90 8.41
CA THR A 98 4.57 16.26 8.16
C THR A 98 4.63 17.12 9.43
N THR A 99 4.12 16.60 10.55
CA THR A 99 4.15 17.31 11.85
C THR A 99 5.59 17.54 12.33
N ALA A 100 6.46 16.53 12.21
CA ALA A 100 7.87 16.67 12.57
C ALA A 100 8.59 17.71 11.70
N ARG A 101 8.33 17.75 10.39
CA ARG A 101 8.88 18.77 9.48
C ARG A 101 8.37 20.17 9.82
N ALA A 102 7.08 20.31 10.12
CA ALA A 102 6.50 21.61 10.50
C ALA A 102 7.13 22.13 11.79
N ALA A 103 7.21 21.30 12.84
CA ALA A 103 7.86 21.66 14.09
C ALA A 103 9.35 22.01 13.88
N CYS A 104 10.09 21.21 13.12
CA CYS A 104 11.49 21.50 12.83
C CYS A 104 11.68 22.78 11.99
N LYS A 105 10.73 23.09 11.11
CA LYS A 105 10.77 24.33 10.35
C LYS A 105 10.57 25.54 11.26
N GLU A 106 9.62 25.49 12.18
CA GLU A 106 9.39 26.53 13.19
C GLU A 106 10.64 26.74 14.07
N ASP A 107 11.21 25.65 14.59
CA ASP A 107 12.44 25.68 15.41
C ASP A 107 13.63 26.32 14.66
N VAL A 108 13.80 26.01 13.38
CA VAL A 108 14.92 26.52 12.57
C VAL A 108 14.68 27.94 12.06
N ASP A 109 13.44 28.29 11.71
CA ASP A 109 13.10 29.64 11.25
C ASP A 109 13.34 30.68 12.36
N GLY A 110 13.15 30.31 13.64
CA GLY A 110 13.53 31.15 14.80
C GLY A 110 15.03 31.39 14.97
N ARG A 111 15.89 30.65 14.25
CA ARG A 111 17.36 30.73 14.35
C ARG A 111 18.02 31.54 13.24
N ASN A 112 17.24 32.10 12.30
CA ASN A 112 17.72 32.90 11.16
C ASN A 112 18.87 32.23 10.35
N LEU A 113 18.90 30.90 10.32
CA LEU A 113 19.91 30.15 9.56
C LEU A 113 19.58 30.20 8.06
N THR A 114 20.60 30.27 7.21
CA THR A 114 20.46 30.28 5.74
C THR A 114 21.34 29.21 5.09
N GLY A 115 21.08 28.92 3.82
CA GLY A 115 21.90 28.00 3.02
C GLY A 115 22.04 26.60 3.61
N SER A 116 23.25 26.04 3.52
CA SER A 116 23.59 24.70 4.00
C SER A 116 23.39 24.53 5.52
N ALA A 117 23.65 25.59 6.31
CA ALA A 117 23.46 25.56 7.76
C ALA A 117 21.97 25.37 8.13
N ARG A 118 21.06 26.02 7.38
CA ARG A 118 19.61 25.82 7.55
C ARG A 118 19.22 24.37 7.25
N THR A 119 19.70 23.83 6.13
CA THR A 119 19.40 22.44 5.72
C THR A 119 19.93 21.43 6.75
N ALA A 120 21.17 21.59 7.22
CA ALA A 120 21.76 20.74 8.24
C ALA A 120 20.95 20.77 9.55
N ALA A 121 20.50 21.96 9.97
CA ALA A 121 19.66 22.11 11.17
C ALA A 121 18.28 21.43 11.01
N LEU A 122 17.64 21.56 9.84
CA LEU A 122 16.37 20.88 9.55
C LEU A 122 16.52 19.36 9.56
N VAL A 123 17.59 18.84 8.93
CA VAL A 123 17.88 17.40 8.90
C VAL A 123 18.18 16.87 10.30
N ALA A 124 19.02 17.56 11.06
CA ALA A 124 19.35 17.18 12.44
C ALA A 124 18.10 17.15 13.33
N CYS A 125 17.26 18.18 13.26
CA CYS A 125 16.00 18.22 13.99
C CYS A 125 15.06 17.07 13.59
N PHE A 126 14.90 16.83 12.28
CA PHE A 126 14.01 15.78 11.79
C PHE A 126 14.50 14.40 12.22
N ASN A 127 15.80 14.12 12.11
CA ASN A 127 16.40 12.85 12.50
C ASN A 127 16.28 12.61 14.01
N ALA A 128 16.37 13.68 14.83
CA ALA A 128 16.15 13.57 16.27
C ALA A 128 14.68 13.25 16.61
N LYS A 129 13.70 13.86 15.91
CA LYS A 129 12.27 13.59 16.14
C LYS A 129 11.81 12.26 15.54
N ARG A 130 12.43 11.80 14.45
CA ARG A 130 12.06 10.59 13.68
C ARG A 130 13.28 9.74 13.30
N PRO A 131 13.99 9.16 14.29
CA PRO A 131 15.14 8.30 14.03
C PRO A 131 14.76 7.05 13.21
N ASP A 132 13.52 6.58 13.36
CA ASP A 132 12.97 5.45 12.59
C ASP A 132 12.89 5.74 11.08
N LEU A 133 12.60 6.98 10.69
CA LEU A 133 12.58 7.39 9.28
C LEU A 133 13.97 7.67 8.75
N ALA A 134 14.86 8.21 9.60
CA ALA A 134 16.27 8.40 9.25
C ALA A 134 16.94 7.05 8.95
N GLN A 135 16.77 6.06 9.82
CA GLN A 135 17.29 4.70 9.59
C GLN A 135 16.72 4.07 8.31
N ARG A 136 15.42 4.20 8.07
CA ARG A 136 14.81 3.73 6.81
C ARG A 136 15.37 4.43 5.57
N ALA A 137 15.81 5.68 5.68
CA ALA A 137 16.45 6.40 4.59
C ALA A 137 17.84 5.83 4.31
N GLU A 138 18.63 5.54 5.35
CA GLU A 138 19.93 4.87 5.21
C GLU A 138 19.78 3.46 4.62
N CYS A 139 18.84 2.65 5.12
CA CYS A 139 18.53 1.33 4.54
C CYS A 139 18.22 1.42 3.04
N ARG A 140 17.52 2.48 2.61
CA ARG A 140 17.21 2.70 1.19
C ARG A 140 18.43 3.11 0.39
N LYS A 141 19.31 3.92 0.97
CA LYS A 141 20.57 4.34 0.33
C LYS A 141 21.46 3.12 0.10
N GLU A 142 21.71 2.32 1.12
CA GLU A 142 22.52 1.10 1.01
C GLU A 142 21.95 0.09 0.00
N ALA A 143 20.63 -0.12 0.00
CA ALA A 143 19.98 -1.01 -0.96
C ALA A 143 20.12 -0.50 -2.40
N ARG A 144 20.06 0.83 -2.62
CA ARG A 144 20.30 1.43 -3.94
C ARG A 144 21.76 1.35 -4.37
N GLU A 145 22.70 1.49 -3.45
CA GLU A 145 24.13 1.29 -3.73
C GLU A 145 24.43 -0.15 -4.16
N LYS A 146 23.64 -1.12 -3.67
CA LYS A 146 23.65 -2.52 -4.12
C LYS A 146 22.92 -2.75 -5.45
N GLY A 147 22.44 -1.69 -6.11
CA GLY A 147 21.72 -1.77 -7.37
C GLY A 147 20.28 -2.32 -7.27
N LEU A 148 19.72 -2.41 -6.06
CA LEU A 148 18.36 -2.93 -5.88
C LEU A 148 17.31 -1.87 -6.24
N ASP A 149 16.28 -2.30 -6.96
CA ASP A 149 15.13 -1.47 -7.33
C ASP A 149 13.79 -2.21 -7.09
N GLY A 150 12.69 -1.54 -7.41
CA GLY A 150 11.36 -2.15 -7.44
C GLY A 150 10.97 -2.91 -6.17
N ALA A 151 10.65 -4.20 -6.32
CA ALA A 151 10.25 -5.08 -5.22
C ALA A 151 11.44 -5.45 -4.32
N LEU A 152 12.62 -5.66 -4.90
CA LEU A 152 13.84 -6.02 -4.18
C LEU A 152 14.30 -4.90 -3.25
N LEU A 153 14.20 -3.64 -3.69
CA LEU A 153 14.46 -2.49 -2.84
C LEU A 153 13.52 -2.44 -1.62
N ARG A 154 12.23 -2.74 -1.81
CA ARG A 154 11.27 -2.75 -0.70
C ARG A 154 11.61 -3.85 0.31
N GLN A 155 11.90 -5.05 -0.19
CA GLN A 155 12.28 -6.19 0.65
C GLN A 155 13.56 -5.90 1.44
N ALA A 156 14.58 -5.30 0.81
CA ALA A 156 15.83 -4.94 1.46
C ALA A 156 15.63 -3.88 2.55
N VAL A 157 14.83 -2.83 2.27
CA VAL A 157 14.51 -1.79 3.26
C VAL A 157 13.73 -2.36 4.45
N ASP A 158 12.78 -3.27 4.20
CA ASP A 158 12.00 -3.89 5.27
C ASP A 158 12.81 -4.91 6.09
N GLY A 159 13.80 -5.58 5.49
CA GLY A 159 14.80 -6.38 6.21
C GLY A 159 15.66 -5.52 7.15
N CYS A 160 16.33 -4.52 6.61
CA CYS A 160 17.20 -3.60 7.34
C CYS A 160 16.46 -2.86 8.48
N ALA A 161 15.21 -2.42 8.25
CA ALA A 161 14.42 -1.75 9.28
C ALA A 161 13.97 -2.68 10.43
N ARG A 162 13.96 -4.01 10.24
CA ARG A 162 13.68 -4.99 11.29
C ARG A 162 14.92 -5.29 12.11
N GLU A 163 16.07 -5.47 11.46
CA GLU A 163 17.38 -5.63 12.11
C GLU A 163 17.76 -4.39 12.94
N GLY A 164 17.38 -3.21 12.47
CA GLY A 164 17.61 -1.97 13.21
C GLY A 164 16.76 -1.77 14.47
N ARG A 165 15.79 -2.65 14.74
CA ARG A 165 14.87 -2.60 15.90
C ARG A 165 15.20 -3.65 16.97
N SER A 166 15.99 -4.68 16.64
CA SER A 166 16.51 -5.68 17.58
C SER A 166 17.71 -5.13 18.35
#